data_AF-A0A7C6FGM1-F1
#
_entry.id   AF-A0A7C6FGM1-F1
#
_cell.length_a   1.000
_cell.length_b   1.000
_cell.length_c   1.000
_cell.angle_alpha   90.00
_cell.angle_beta   90.00
_cell.angle_gamma   90.00
#
_symmetry.space_group_name_H-M   'P 1'
#
loop_
_entity.id
_entity.type
_entity.pdbx_description
1 polymer ?
#
loop_
_entity_poly.entity_id
_entity_poly.type
_entity_poly.pdbx_seq_one_letter_code
_entity_poly.pdbx_strand_id
1 'polypeptide(L)'
;DVFHNKPYAKPYYQKLNEVFHKGLIDQDTLVQNFDQYLAKLSSGRVLGMFDQYWNFQNATDSLNAQKKFEDTYIGLPLVYDESTKEQYLDQPIINVNRGFGISVNCEYPERLVNMFERMLDDDWQILFHWGIEGEDYYVENGRFLRTDEQKSNAENAVWVNANKAKQFFYNAPKKEGTMDNGNSWDPGLQPELYFDLMSDYDKEFLSKYNMKTPAEFFNPAPPNQPYYAAWQIDLNPFPDIQDINTHMTDIQARDLPRAIMAAPGEFDAVWDAFVVELDNAGVQEYEEFMQKIILELNEKLS
;
A
#
# COMPACT_ATOMS: atom_id res chain seq x y z
N ASP A 1 -9.50 17.30 -7.87
CA ASP A 1 -8.45 17.64 -8.86
C ASP A 1 -7.45 16.51 -9.04
N VAL A 2 -7.01 16.30 -10.29
CA VAL A 2 -5.82 15.51 -10.63
C VAL A 2 -4.59 16.30 -10.21
N PHE A 3 -3.70 15.72 -9.40
CA PHE A 3 -2.63 16.49 -8.75
C PHE A 3 -1.37 16.71 -9.61
N HIS A 4 -1.15 15.88 -10.62
CA HIS A 4 0.14 15.76 -11.33
C HIS A 4 0.61 17.02 -12.06
N ASN A 5 -0.32 17.82 -12.59
CA ASN A 5 -0.04 19.08 -13.32
C ASN A 5 -0.10 20.32 -12.42
N LYS A 6 -0.34 20.18 -11.11
CA LYS A 6 -0.61 21.33 -10.24
C LYS A 6 0.69 22.01 -9.78
N PRO A 7 0.66 23.30 -9.41
CA PRO A 7 1.87 24.04 -9.01
C PRO A 7 2.62 23.44 -7.83
N TYR A 8 1.92 22.74 -6.92
CA TYR A 8 2.53 22.07 -5.77
C TYR A 8 3.22 20.74 -6.13
N ALA A 9 2.96 20.17 -7.31
CA ALA A 9 3.68 19.00 -7.82
C ALA A 9 5.00 19.38 -8.50
N LYS A 10 5.08 20.56 -9.14
CA LYS A 10 6.29 21.02 -9.87
C LYS A 10 7.57 20.99 -9.00
N PRO A 11 7.58 21.47 -7.74
CA PRO A 11 8.77 21.42 -6.88
C PRO A 11 9.30 20.00 -6.65
N TYR A 12 8.42 19.00 -6.57
CA TYR A 12 8.81 17.60 -6.43
C TYR A 12 9.64 17.13 -7.64
N TYR A 13 9.10 17.29 -8.84
CA TYR A 13 9.77 16.84 -10.06
C TYR A 13 11.01 17.66 -10.38
N GLN A 14 11.02 18.95 -10.01
CA GLN A 14 12.21 19.78 -10.08
C GLN A 14 13.30 19.26 -9.13
N LYS A 15 12.92 18.83 -7.92
CA LYS A 15 13.86 18.21 -6.99
C LYS A 15 14.40 16.89 -7.52
N LEU A 16 13.57 16.06 -8.12
CA LEU A 16 13.99 14.82 -8.79
C LEU A 16 14.97 15.10 -9.94
N ASN A 17 14.72 16.12 -10.75
CA ASN A 17 15.67 16.57 -11.78
C ASN A 17 17.03 16.97 -11.16
N GLU A 18 17.01 17.78 -10.10
CA GLU A 18 18.23 18.21 -9.39
C GLU A 18 19.04 17.00 -8.88
N VAL A 19 18.38 16.03 -8.22
CA VAL A 19 19.08 14.88 -7.64
C VAL A 19 19.47 13.82 -8.68
N PHE A 20 18.77 13.74 -9.80
CA PHE A 20 19.16 12.94 -10.96
C PHE A 20 20.50 13.42 -11.53
N HIS A 21 20.66 14.73 -11.74
CA HIS A 21 21.92 15.30 -12.23
C HIS A 21 23.07 15.26 -11.20
N LYS A 22 22.74 15.03 -9.93
CA LYS A 22 23.73 14.70 -8.88
C LYS A 22 24.13 13.22 -8.84
N GLY A 23 23.51 12.38 -9.68
CA GLY A 23 23.75 10.93 -9.72
C GLY A 23 23.17 10.18 -8.51
N LEU A 24 22.20 10.76 -7.80
CA LEU A 24 21.56 10.12 -6.65
C LEU A 24 20.36 9.25 -7.04
N ILE A 25 19.80 9.47 -8.23
CA ILE A 25 18.80 8.58 -8.83
C ILE A 25 19.53 7.70 -9.84
N ASP A 26 19.44 6.39 -9.64
CA ASP A 26 19.90 5.40 -10.61
C ASP A 26 19.13 5.58 -11.93
N GLN A 27 19.84 5.68 -13.05
CA GLN A 27 19.26 5.94 -14.37
C GLN A 27 18.23 4.89 -14.78
N ASP A 28 18.42 3.63 -14.35
CA ASP A 28 17.50 2.55 -14.67
C ASP A 28 16.14 2.70 -13.95
N THR A 29 16.05 3.54 -12.90
CA THR A 29 14.81 3.80 -12.14
C THR A 29 13.66 4.21 -13.04
N LEU A 30 13.95 4.91 -14.14
CA LEU A 30 12.95 5.48 -15.04
C LEU A 30 12.53 4.56 -16.19
N VAL A 31 13.14 3.38 -16.31
CA VAL A 31 12.88 2.42 -17.40
C VAL A 31 12.73 0.97 -16.93
N GLN A 32 12.96 0.71 -15.64
CA GLN A 32 12.84 -0.63 -15.06
C GLN A 32 11.38 -1.09 -14.99
N ASN A 33 11.16 -2.39 -15.20
CA ASN A 33 9.88 -3.03 -14.91
C ASN A 33 9.75 -3.40 -13.43
N PHE A 34 8.58 -3.89 -13.04
CA PHE A 34 8.27 -4.21 -11.65
C PHE A 34 9.17 -5.31 -11.05
N ASP A 35 9.49 -6.36 -11.81
CA ASP A 35 10.38 -7.43 -11.34
C ASP A 35 11.82 -6.93 -11.13
N GLN A 36 12.31 -6.07 -12.04
CA GLN A 36 13.61 -5.42 -11.92
C GLN A 36 13.66 -4.49 -10.70
N TYR A 37 12.58 -3.74 -10.47
CA TYR A 37 12.41 -2.91 -9.28
C TYR A 37 12.48 -3.74 -7.99
N LEU A 38 11.67 -4.79 -7.86
CA LEU A 38 11.70 -5.67 -6.69
C LEU A 38 13.05 -6.35 -6.49
N ALA A 39 13.70 -6.80 -7.56
CA ALA A 39 15.03 -7.39 -7.50
C ALA A 39 16.08 -6.40 -6.99
N LYS A 40 16.01 -5.14 -7.42
CA LYS A 40 16.90 -4.06 -6.98
C LYS A 40 16.71 -3.77 -5.49
N LEU A 41 15.46 -3.66 -5.02
CA LEU A 41 15.16 -3.47 -3.60
C LEU A 41 15.64 -4.66 -2.74
N SER A 42 15.37 -5.89 -3.20
CA SER A 42 15.77 -7.13 -2.51
C SER A 42 17.28 -7.31 -2.38
N SER A 43 18.07 -6.56 -3.16
CA SER A 43 19.53 -6.57 -3.06
C SER A 43 20.07 -5.81 -1.84
N GLY A 44 19.27 -4.90 -1.27
CA GLY A 44 19.66 -4.00 -0.17
C GLY A 44 20.48 -2.79 -0.63
N ARG A 45 20.54 -2.51 -1.94
CA ARG A 45 21.39 -1.43 -2.51
C ARG A 45 20.69 -0.09 -2.66
N VAL A 46 19.38 -0.02 -2.39
CA VAL A 46 18.58 1.20 -2.57
C VAL A 46 18.45 1.87 -1.21
N LEU A 47 18.88 3.13 -1.12
CA LEU A 47 18.87 3.89 0.14
C LEU A 47 17.48 4.38 0.52
N GLY A 48 16.63 4.69 -0.46
CA GLY A 48 15.29 5.23 -0.22
C GLY A 48 14.47 5.29 -1.50
N MET A 49 13.15 5.37 -1.33
CA MET A 49 12.16 5.42 -2.41
C MET A 49 10.91 6.17 -1.96
N PHE A 50 10.04 6.51 -2.91
CA PHE A 50 8.70 7.01 -2.66
C PHE A 50 7.69 6.00 -3.20
N ASP A 51 7.20 5.12 -2.32
CA ASP A 51 6.28 4.03 -2.68
C ASP A 51 5.47 3.58 -1.45
N GLN A 52 4.37 2.86 -1.69
CA GLN A 52 3.54 2.28 -0.64
C GLN A 52 4.06 0.88 -0.26
N TYR A 53 4.06 0.55 1.03
CA TYR A 53 4.65 -0.69 1.55
C TYR A 53 4.17 -1.95 0.84
N TRP A 54 2.88 -2.05 0.55
CA TRP A 54 2.30 -3.22 -0.14
C TRP A 54 2.89 -3.46 -1.53
N ASN A 55 3.46 -2.44 -2.17
CA ASN A 55 4.05 -2.55 -3.50
C ASN A 55 5.46 -3.18 -3.46
N PHE A 56 6.17 -3.05 -2.33
CA PHE A 56 7.53 -3.58 -2.17
C PHE A 56 7.70 -4.56 -1.01
N GLN A 57 6.63 -4.94 -0.30
CA GLN A 57 6.68 -5.85 0.85
C GLN A 57 7.46 -7.14 0.55
N ASN A 58 7.33 -7.69 -0.66
CA ASN A 58 8.04 -8.92 -1.05
C ASN A 58 9.57 -8.74 -1.06
N ALA A 59 10.04 -7.53 -1.39
CA ALA A 59 11.46 -7.20 -1.32
C ALA A 59 11.93 -7.07 0.13
N THR A 60 11.12 -6.46 1.00
CA THR A 60 11.37 -6.41 2.46
C THR A 60 11.41 -7.81 3.07
N ASP A 61 10.46 -8.68 2.72
CA ASP A 61 10.43 -10.08 3.16
C ASP A 61 11.70 -10.83 2.74
N SER A 62 12.20 -10.58 1.53
CA SER A 62 13.46 -11.15 1.03
C SER A 62 14.68 -10.68 1.83
N LEU A 63 14.75 -9.40 2.20
CA LEU A 63 15.80 -8.85 3.05
C LEU A 63 15.76 -9.44 4.47
N ASN A 64 14.56 -9.56 5.04
CA ASN A 64 14.34 -10.20 6.34
C ASN A 64 14.78 -11.67 6.35
N ALA A 65 14.43 -12.43 5.30
CA ALA A 65 14.86 -13.82 5.16
C ALA A 65 16.39 -13.97 5.08
N GLN A 66 17.08 -12.97 4.51
CA GLN A 66 18.54 -12.88 4.46
C GLN A 66 19.16 -12.29 5.73
N LYS A 67 18.34 -11.89 6.72
CA LYS A 67 18.75 -11.20 7.95
C LYS A 67 19.46 -9.86 7.70
N LYS A 68 19.14 -9.20 6.58
CA LYS A 68 19.63 -7.87 6.22
C LYS A 68 18.71 -6.78 6.79
N PHE A 69 18.53 -6.79 8.11
CA PHE A 69 17.57 -5.92 8.78
C PHE A 69 17.92 -4.43 8.60
N GLU A 70 19.22 -4.10 8.58
CA GLU A 70 19.70 -2.73 8.33
C GLU A 70 19.42 -2.20 6.92
N ASP A 71 19.16 -3.09 5.95
CA ASP A 71 18.84 -2.74 4.56
C ASP A 71 17.32 -2.61 4.33
N THR A 72 16.49 -2.81 5.36
CA THR A 72 15.03 -2.64 5.29
C THR A 72 14.61 -1.17 5.41
N TYR A 73 13.34 -0.88 5.15
CA TYR A 73 12.85 0.49 4.97
C TYR A 73 11.92 0.92 6.11
N ILE A 74 12.08 2.18 6.54
CA ILE A 74 11.13 2.86 7.41
C ILE A 74 10.57 4.10 6.69
N GLY A 75 9.27 4.34 6.86
CA GLY A 75 8.65 5.56 6.36
C GLY A 75 9.11 6.78 7.14
N LEU A 76 9.24 7.92 6.47
CA LEU A 76 9.61 9.19 7.09
C LEU A 76 8.52 10.23 6.84
N PRO A 77 8.14 11.03 7.85
CA PRO A 77 7.11 12.09 7.75
C PRO A 77 7.67 13.34 7.04
N LEU A 78 8.21 13.19 5.84
CA LEU A 78 8.88 14.28 5.12
C LEU A 78 7.86 15.23 4.49
N VAL A 79 8.01 16.52 4.73
CA VAL A 79 7.18 17.58 4.13
C VAL A 79 8.08 18.67 3.52
N TYR A 80 7.51 19.51 2.65
CA TYR A 80 8.28 20.60 2.03
C TYR A 80 8.72 21.68 3.02
N ASP A 81 7.87 21.99 4.00
CA ASP A 81 8.10 23.05 4.96
C ASP A 81 7.37 22.80 6.28
N GLU A 82 7.76 23.55 7.32
CA GLU A 82 7.21 23.43 8.69
C GLU A 82 5.72 23.79 8.79
N SER A 83 5.15 24.49 7.81
CA SER A 83 3.71 24.83 7.80
C SER A 83 2.85 23.70 7.25
N THR A 84 3.46 22.75 6.54
CA THR A 84 2.80 21.57 6.00
C THR A 84 2.68 20.50 7.08
N LYS A 85 1.45 20.11 7.39
CA LYS A 85 1.19 18.94 8.24
C LYS A 85 1.15 17.70 7.37
N GLU A 86 1.97 16.71 7.69
CA GLU A 86 1.90 15.43 6.99
C GLU A 86 0.60 14.69 7.32
N GLN A 87 0.15 13.87 6.37
CA GLN A 87 -1.04 13.03 6.46
C GLN A 87 -0.79 11.70 5.74
N TYR A 88 0.31 11.02 6.09
CA TYR A 88 0.69 9.75 5.46
C TYR A 88 -0.06 8.54 6.01
N LEU A 89 -0.66 8.67 7.20
CA LEU A 89 -1.51 7.64 7.79
C LEU A 89 -2.99 7.91 7.48
N ASP A 90 -3.71 6.86 7.11
CA ASP A 90 -5.15 6.85 6.94
C ASP A 90 -5.85 6.03 8.04
N GLN A 91 -7.14 6.30 8.24
CA GLN A 91 -7.98 5.40 9.01
C GLN A 91 -8.30 4.16 8.15
N PRO A 92 -8.54 2.98 8.76
CA PRO A 92 -8.85 1.78 7.99
C PRO A 92 -10.00 2.00 7.00
N ILE A 93 -9.79 1.55 5.76
CA ILE A 93 -10.80 1.56 4.69
C ILE A 93 -11.16 0.14 4.29
N ILE A 94 -12.38 -0.06 3.82
CA ILE A 94 -12.75 -1.31 3.16
C ILE A 94 -12.07 -1.30 1.78
N ASN A 95 -11.37 -2.38 1.44
CA ASN A 95 -10.82 -2.59 0.10
C ASN A 95 -11.79 -3.42 -0.75
N VAL A 96 -12.36 -2.81 -1.79
CA VAL A 96 -13.30 -3.48 -2.71
C VAL A 96 -12.67 -3.91 -4.04
N ASN A 97 -11.38 -3.66 -4.24
CA ASN A 97 -10.66 -3.93 -5.49
C ASN A 97 -10.11 -5.35 -5.59
N ARG A 98 -10.27 -6.18 -4.56
CA ARG A 98 -9.82 -7.57 -4.53
C ARG A 98 -10.99 -8.49 -4.22
N GLY A 99 -11.06 -9.61 -4.92
CA GLY A 99 -12.14 -10.56 -4.73
C GLY A 99 -12.09 -11.73 -5.71
N PHE A 100 -13.14 -12.54 -5.64
CA PHE A 100 -13.36 -13.67 -6.54
C PHE A 100 -14.59 -13.42 -7.41
N GLY A 101 -14.45 -13.68 -8.72
CA GLY A 101 -15.57 -13.66 -9.66
C GLY A 101 -16.17 -15.06 -9.83
N ILE A 102 -17.50 -15.16 -9.85
CA ILE A 102 -18.21 -16.38 -10.22
C ILE A 102 -18.51 -16.33 -11.73
N SER A 103 -17.96 -17.28 -12.48
CA SER A 103 -18.20 -17.38 -13.92
C SER A 103 -19.68 -17.63 -14.22
N VAL A 104 -20.17 -17.07 -15.33
CA VAL A 104 -21.54 -17.29 -15.84
C VAL A 104 -21.86 -18.75 -16.13
N ASN A 105 -20.84 -19.60 -16.31
CA ASN A 105 -21.00 -21.03 -16.57
C ASN A 105 -20.82 -21.90 -15.30
N CYS A 106 -20.76 -21.29 -14.11
CA CYS A 106 -20.68 -22.06 -12.86
C CYS A 106 -21.96 -22.87 -12.65
N GLU A 107 -21.83 -24.17 -12.43
CA GLU A 107 -22.99 -25.06 -12.20
C GLU A 107 -23.64 -24.83 -10.83
N TYR A 108 -22.88 -24.35 -9.85
CA TYR A 108 -23.33 -24.21 -8.45
C TYR A 108 -22.96 -22.84 -7.84
N PRO A 109 -23.39 -21.72 -8.42
CA PRO A 109 -23.01 -20.38 -7.96
C PRO A 109 -23.45 -20.13 -6.51
N GLU A 110 -24.64 -20.58 -6.13
CA GLU A 110 -25.17 -20.45 -4.76
C GLU A 110 -24.29 -21.16 -3.73
N ARG A 111 -23.69 -22.32 -4.07
CA ARG A 111 -22.81 -23.04 -3.13
C ARG A 111 -21.51 -22.27 -2.88
N LEU A 112 -20.98 -21.60 -3.90
CA LEU A 112 -19.79 -20.75 -3.76
C LEU A 112 -20.10 -19.52 -2.91
N VAL A 113 -21.25 -18.89 -3.09
CA VAL A 113 -21.70 -17.78 -2.23
C VAL A 113 -21.80 -18.24 -0.77
N ASN A 114 -22.53 -19.34 -0.51
CA ASN A 114 -22.65 -19.90 0.84
C ASN A 114 -21.30 -20.28 1.46
N MET A 115 -20.33 -20.75 0.64
CA MET A 115 -18.98 -21.03 1.10
C MET A 115 -18.28 -19.76 1.60
N PHE A 116 -18.31 -18.68 0.82
CA PHE A 116 -17.71 -17.40 1.22
C PHE A 116 -18.43 -16.76 2.42
N GLU A 117 -19.76 -16.86 2.49
CA GLU A 117 -20.53 -16.42 3.66
C GLU A 117 -20.09 -17.19 4.92
N ARG A 118 -19.99 -18.53 4.85
CA ARG A 118 -19.53 -19.34 5.99
C ARG A 118 -18.09 -19.01 6.38
N MET A 119 -17.22 -18.70 5.42
CA MET A 119 -15.84 -18.30 5.70
C MET A 119 -15.73 -16.95 6.41
N LEU A 120 -16.77 -16.12 6.42
CA LEU A 120 -16.80 -14.85 7.16
C LEU A 120 -17.16 -15.01 8.64
N ASP A 121 -17.59 -16.20 9.08
CA ASP A 121 -17.82 -16.48 10.49
C ASP A 121 -16.50 -16.38 11.29
N ASP A 122 -16.60 -15.98 12.57
CA ASP A 122 -15.44 -15.68 13.42
C ASP A 122 -14.47 -16.86 13.52
N ASP A 123 -14.99 -18.09 13.58
CA ASP A 123 -14.19 -19.31 13.67
C ASP A 123 -13.29 -19.50 12.43
N TRP A 124 -13.84 -19.25 11.24
CA TRP A 124 -13.07 -19.30 9.99
C TRP A 124 -12.10 -18.14 9.86
N GLN A 125 -12.52 -16.93 10.21
CA GLN A 125 -11.65 -15.75 10.15
C GLN A 125 -10.46 -15.89 11.12
N ILE A 126 -10.69 -16.37 12.35
CA ILE A 126 -9.61 -16.70 13.29
C ILE A 126 -8.70 -17.78 12.70
N LEU A 127 -9.23 -18.85 12.10
CA LEU A 127 -8.43 -19.89 11.48
C LEU A 127 -7.52 -19.34 10.35
N PHE A 128 -8.06 -18.49 9.47
CA PHE A 128 -7.28 -17.93 8.37
C PHE A 128 -6.21 -16.93 8.84
N HIS A 129 -6.53 -16.10 9.83
CA HIS A 129 -5.61 -15.10 10.35
C HIS A 129 -4.58 -15.68 11.33
N TRP A 130 -5.07 -16.33 12.38
CA TRP A 130 -4.27 -16.79 13.52
C TRP A 130 -3.81 -18.23 13.35
N GLY A 131 -4.67 -19.07 12.77
CA GLY A 131 -4.41 -20.50 12.64
C GLY A 131 -5.15 -21.34 13.66
N ILE A 132 -4.53 -22.46 14.05
CA ILE A 132 -5.10 -23.40 15.02
C ILE A 132 -4.62 -23.03 16.44
N GLU A 133 -5.56 -22.87 17.38
CA GLU A 133 -5.24 -22.61 18.79
C GLU A 133 -4.46 -23.79 19.40
N GLY A 134 -3.38 -23.50 20.11
CA GLY A 134 -2.44 -24.47 20.67
C GLY A 134 -1.33 -24.89 19.69
N GLU A 135 -1.52 -24.71 18.38
CA GLU A 135 -0.51 -25.04 17.36
C GLU A 135 0.16 -23.78 16.81
N ASP A 136 -0.62 -22.81 16.35
CA ASP A 136 -0.15 -21.60 15.66
C ASP A 136 -0.18 -20.32 16.53
N TYR A 137 -0.99 -20.35 17.59
CA TYR A 137 -1.12 -19.30 18.59
C TYR A 137 -1.66 -19.91 19.89
N TYR A 138 -1.67 -19.16 20.98
CA TYR A 138 -2.31 -19.55 22.23
C TYR A 138 -3.07 -18.38 22.85
N VAL A 139 -3.98 -18.68 23.77
CA VAL A 139 -4.75 -17.66 24.49
C VAL A 139 -4.29 -17.58 25.94
N GLU A 140 -3.91 -16.39 26.39
CA GLU A 140 -3.59 -16.10 27.78
C GLU A 140 -4.35 -14.85 28.23
N ASN A 141 -5.11 -14.95 29.32
CA ASN A 141 -5.96 -13.86 29.83
C ASN A 141 -6.91 -13.25 28.77
N GLY A 142 -7.39 -14.08 27.84
CA GLY A 142 -8.26 -13.64 26.74
C GLY A 142 -7.53 -12.91 25.60
N ARG A 143 -6.19 -12.84 25.63
CA ARG A 143 -5.35 -12.26 24.58
C ARG A 143 -4.73 -13.33 23.71
N PHE A 144 -4.72 -13.10 22.40
CA PHE A 144 -4.11 -14.02 21.43
C PHE A 144 -2.62 -13.73 21.33
N LEU A 145 -1.80 -14.73 21.61
CA LEU A 145 -0.34 -14.63 21.70
C LEU A 145 0.33 -15.76 20.92
N ARG A 146 1.66 -15.67 20.75
CA ARG A 146 2.48 -16.70 20.09
C ARG A 146 3.74 -17.00 20.89
N THR A 147 4.10 -18.28 20.97
CA THR A 147 5.40 -18.72 21.49
C THR A 147 6.50 -18.41 20.46
N ASP A 148 7.77 -18.46 20.86
CA ASP A 148 8.88 -18.22 19.92
C ASP A 148 8.89 -19.19 18.72
N GLU A 149 8.48 -20.44 18.94
CA GLU A 149 8.32 -21.42 17.86
C GLU A 149 7.20 -21.03 16.89
N GLN A 150 6.05 -20.61 17.42
CA GLN A 150 4.91 -20.15 16.62
C GLN A 150 5.24 -18.89 15.81
N LYS A 151 5.98 -17.95 16.41
CA LYS A 151 6.51 -16.77 15.71
C LYS A 151 7.44 -17.17 14.58
N SER A 152 8.42 -18.05 14.86
CA SER A 152 9.37 -18.53 13.85
C SER A 152 8.68 -19.24 12.68
N ASN A 153 7.60 -19.99 12.92
CA ASN A 153 6.81 -20.62 11.86
C ASN A 153 6.05 -19.59 11.04
N ALA A 154 5.44 -18.59 11.68
CA ALA A 154 4.70 -17.52 11.01
C ALA A 154 5.58 -16.65 10.10
N GLU A 155 6.86 -16.47 10.45
CA GLU A 155 7.84 -15.72 9.65
C GLU A 155 8.50 -16.57 8.54
N ASN A 156 8.37 -17.90 8.61
CA ASN A 156 8.98 -18.80 7.63
C ASN A 156 8.09 -18.97 6.40
N ALA A 157 8.46 -18.34 5.29
CA ALA A 157 7.72 -18.42 4.03
C ALA A 157 7.46 -19.85 3.53
N VAL A 158 8.38 -20.80 3.74
CA VAL A 158 8.20 -22.21 3.35
C VAL A 158 7.12 -22.87 4.21
N TRP A 159 7.17 -22.65 5.52
CA TRP A 159 6.16 -23.16 6.44
C TRP A 159 4.79 -22.56 6.14
N VAL A 160 4.71 -21.25 5.92
CA VAL A 160 3.46 -20.54 5.59
C VAL A 160 2.86 -21.09 4.30
N ASN A 161 3.64 -21.29 3.25
CA ASN A 161 3.15 -21.84 1.98
C ASN A 161 2.65 -23.29 2.12
N ALA A 162 3.23 -24.08 3.03
CA ALA A 162 2.83 -25.47 3.25
C ALA A 162 1.61 -25.62 4.16
N ASN A 163 1.39 -24.71 5.10
CA ASN A 163 0.41 -24.88 6.18
C ASN A 163 -0.73 -23.85 6.17
N LYS A 164 -0.60 -22.72 5.45
CA LYS A 164 -1.60 -21.65 5.43
C LYS A 164 -2.15 -21.44 4.02
N ALA A 165 -3.45 -21.16 3.93
CA ALA A 165 -4.10 -20.75 2.69
C ALA A 165 -3.87 -19.24 2.37
N LYS A 166 -2.66 -18.72 2.62
CA LYS A 166 -2.37 -17.27 2.61
C LYS A 166 -2.75 -16.60 1.29
N GLN A 167 -2.41 -17.22 0.15
CA GLN A 167 -2.69 -16.65 -1.19
C GLN A 167 -4.18 -16.60 -1.52
N PHE A 168 -4.93 -17.62 -1.10
CA PHE A 168 -6.38 -17.63 -1.24
C PHE A 168 -7.01 -16.56 -0.35
N PHE A 169 -6.66 -16.57 0.94
CA PHE A 169 -7.24 -15.67 1.93
C PHE A 169 -6.91 -14.20 1.66
N TYR A 170 -5.73 -13.91 1.10
CA TYR A 170 -5.32 -12.56 0.73
C TYR A 170 -6.32 -11.87 -0.23
N ASN A 171 -7.01 -12.65 -1.07
CA ASN A 171 -8.00 -12.14 -2.02
C ASN A 171 -9.46 -12.43 -1.58
N ALA A 172 -9.66 -13.12 -0.46
CA ALA A 172 -10.98 -13.46 0.06
C ALA A 172 -11.57 -12.30 0.87
N PRO A 173 -12.91 -12.23 0.99
CA PRO A 173 -13.54 -11.41 2.02
C PRO A 173 -12.97 -11.74 3.40
N LYS A 174 -12.52 -10.72 4.12
CA LYS A 174 -11.85 -10.87 5.41
C LYS A 174 -12.22 -9.76 6.37
N LYS A 175 -12.17 -10.07 7.67
CA LYS A 175 -12.33 -9.10 8.76
C LYS A 175 -10.99 -8.45 9.05
N GLU A 176 -10.98 -7.14 9.25
CA GLU A 176 -9.78 -6.38 9.59
C GLU A 176 -10.05 -5.48 10.79
N GLY A 177 -8.99 -4.97 11.42
CA GLY A 177 -9.08 -4.14 12.60
C GLY A 177 -9.16 -4.94 13.91
N THR A 178 -9.98 -4.47 14.85
CA THR A 178 -10.06 -5.02 16.21
C THR A 178 -11.34 -5.84 16.37
N MET A 179 -11.21 -7.05 16.90
CA MET A 179 -12.30 -7.92 17.32
C MET A 179 -13.06 -7.31 18.53
N ASP A 180 -14.30 -7.74 18.75
CA ASP A 180 -15.11 -7.30 19.90
C ASP A 180 -14.45 -7.59 21.26
N ASN A 181 -13.61 -8.62 21.34
CA ASN A 181 -12.85 -8.98 22.53
C ASN A 181 -11.54 -8.18 22.71
N GLY A 182 -11.29 -7.22 21.82
CA GLY A 182 -10.12 -6.34 21.82
C GLY A 182 -8.86 -6.92 21.16
N ASN A 183 -8.85 -8.17 20.70
CA ASN A 183 -7.73 -8.72 19.90
C ASN A 183 -7.76 -8.16 18.49
N SER A 184 -6.63 -8.17 17.79
CA SER A 184 -6.61 -7.80 16.37
C SER A 184 -6.99 -8.99 15.49
N TRP A 185 -7.78 -8.73 14.43
CA TRP A 185 -8.00 -9.72 13.39
C TRP A 185 -6.68 -10.15 12.75
N ASP A 186 -5.73 -9.23 12.54
CA ASP A 186 -4.39 -9.55 12.04
C ASP A 186 -3.40 -9.80 13.19
N PRO A 187 -2.79 -10.99 13.30
CA PRO A 187 -1.73 -11.25 14.29
C PRO A 187 -0.57 -10.27 14.22
N GLY A 188 -0.26 -9.76 13.02
CA GLY A 188 0.77 -8.76 12.78
C GLY A 188 0.39 -7.37 13.29
N LEU A 189 -0.87 -7.13 13.70
CA LEU A 189 -1.31 -5.88 14.30
C LEU A 189 -1.70 -6.04 15.78
N GLN A 190 -1.52 -7.24 16.34
CA GLN A 190 -1.72 -7.48 17.76
C GLN A 190 -0.66 -6.70 18.57
N PRO A 191 -1.03 -5.74 19.43
CA PRO A 191 -0.05 -4.87 20.10
C PRO A 191 0.99 -5.61 20.93
N GLU A 192 0.59 -6.72 21.56
CA GLU A 192 1.47 -7.57 22.37
C GLU A 192 2.47 -8.36 21.53
N LEU A 193 2.18 -8.59 20.24
CA LEU A 193 3.06 -9.35 19.36
C LEU A 193 3.86 -8.44 18.44
N TYR A 194 3.32 -7.28 18.04
CA TYR A 194 3.91 -6.47 16.99
C TYR A 194 5.36 -6.09 17.27
N PHE A 195 5.63 -5.54 18.44
CA PHE A 195 7.01 -5.19 18.83
C PHE A 195 7.87 -6.44 19.03
N ASP A 196 7.31 -7.53 19.56
CA ASP A 196 8.03 -8.77 19.81
C ASP A 196 8.42 -9.53 18.54
N LEU A 197 7.60 -9.43 17.49
CA LEU A 197 7.80 -9.99 16.16
C LEU A 197 8.82 -9.21 15.32
N MET A 198 9.20 -8.00 15.76
CA MET A 198 10.25 -7.25 15.09
C MET A 198 11.62 -7.87 15.32
N SER A 199 12.53 -7.63 14.36
CA SER A 199 13.93 -7.97 14.53
C SER A 199 14.54 -7.23 15.74
N ASP A 200 15.57 -7.78 16.36
CA ASP A 200 16.29 -7.10 17.45
C ASP A 200 16.87 -5.75 16.99
N TYR A 201 17.23 -5.65 15.71
CA TYR A 201 17.68 -4.41 15.08
C TYR A 201 16.60 -3.33 15.12
N ASP A 202 15.38 -3.64 14.68
CA ASP A 202 14.26 -2.69 14.66
C ASP A 202 13.82 -2.31 16.08
N LYS A 203 13.83 -3.27 17.01
CA LYS A 203 13.56 -3.02 18.44
C LYS A 203 14.57 -2.03 19.02
N GLU A 204 15.86 -2.23 18.77
CA GLU A 204 16.92 -1.33 19.24
C GLU A 204 16.77 0.06 18.60
N PHE A 205 16.49 0.11 17.30
CA PHE A 205 16.26 1.35 16.57
C PHE A 205 15.10 2.15 17.17
N LEU A 206 13.91 1.58 17.29
CA LEU A 206 12.72 2.25 17.82
C LEU A 206 12.90 2.64 19.30
N SER A 207 13.56 1.80 20.10
CA SER A 207 13.83 2.09 21.51
C SER A 207 14.71 3.34 21.70
N LYS A 208 15.62 3.65 20.77
CA LYS A 208 16.41 4.90 20.81
C LYS A 208 15.55 6.16 20.67
N TYR A 209 14.37 6.05 20.07
CA TYR A 209 13.38 7.11 19.94
C TYR A 209 12.27 7.04 21.00
N ASN A 210 12.32 6.08 21.93
CA ASN A 210 11.25 5.76 22.89
C ASN A 210 9.92 5.39 22.22
N MET A 211 9.98 4.74 21.05
CA MET A 211 8.81 4.29 20.28
C MET A 211 8.71 2.76 20.29
N LYS A 212 7.51 2.23 20.00
CA LYS A 212 7.27 0.78 19.84
C LYS A 212 6.78 0.42 18.44
N THR A 213 6.40 1.40 17.63
CA THR A 213 5.86 1.22 16.29
C THR A 213 6.40 2.27 15.34
N PRO A 214 6.63 1.94 14.05
CA PRO A 214 6.97 2.95 13.04
C PRO A 214 5.90 4.03 12.85
N ALA A 215 4.63 3.72 13.13
CA ALA A 215 3.53 4.68 13.04
C ALA A 215 3.67 5.86 14.01
N GLU A 216 4.39 5.69 15.13
CA GLU A 216 4.65 6.77 16.10
C GLU A 216 5.55 7.90 15.56
N PHE A 217 6.21 7.72 14.41
CA PHE A 217 6.90 8.81 13.71
C PHE A 217 5.94 9.79 13.02
N PHE A 218 4.68 9.41 12.84
CA PHE A 218 3.69 10.17 12.09
C PHE A 218 2.64 10.78 13.03
N ASN A 219 1.95 11.81 12.54
CA ASN A 219 0.77 12.31 13.20
C ASN A 219 -0.35 11.26 13.17
N PRO A 220 -1.24 11.26 14.17
CA PRO A 220 -2.43 10.42 14.13
C PRO A 220 -3.25 10.68 12.85
N ALA A 221 -3.70 9.59 12.22
CA ALA A 221 -4.53 9.68 11.03
C ALA A 221 -5.81 10.48 11.32
N PRO A 222 -6.08 11.59 10.61
CA PRO A 222 -7.36 12.28 10.72
C PRO A 222 -8.49 11.41 10.17
N PRO A 223 -9.77 11.73 10.45
CA PRO A 223 -10.88 11.06 9.79
C PRO A 223 -10.71 11.12 8.27
N ASN A 224 -10.90 9.98 7.61
CA ASN A 224 -10.82 9.88 6.16
C ASN A 224 -11.80 10.87 5.54
N GLN A 225 -11.34 11.60 4.52
CA GLN A 225 -12.17 12.55 3.81
C GLN A 225 -13.24 11.82 2.99
N PRO A 226 -14.41 12.42 2.70
CA PRO A 226 -15.49 11.75 1.97
C PRO A 226 -15.13 11.27 0.56
N TYR A 227 -14.07 11.81 -0.03
CA TYR A 227 -13.55 11.39 -1.33
C TYR A 227 -12.53 10.23 -1.24
N TYR A 228 -12.08 9.89 -0.05
CA TYR A 228 -11.12 8.81 0.16
C TYR A 228 -11.88 7.50 0.38
N ALA A 229 -11.63 6.42 -0.36
CA ALA A 229 -10.52 6.14 -1.27
C ALA A 229 -10.95 6.14 -2.75
N ALA A 230 -10.90 7.28 -3.44
CA ALA A 230 -11.38 7.43 -4.82
C ALA A 230 -10.80 6.45 -5.86
N TRP A 231 -9.60 5.90 -5.64
CA TRP A 231 -9.01 4.90 -6.55
C TRP A 231 -9.73 3.54 -6.55
N GLN A 232 -10.68 3.33 -5.64
CA GLN A 232 -11.54 2.15 -5.60
C GLN A 232 -12.78 2.27 -6.51
N ILE A 233 -12.97 3.41 -7.17
CA ILE A 233 -14.08 3.61 -8.12
C ILE A 233 -13.79 2.81 -9.40
N ASP A 234 -14.68 1.87 -9.72
CA ASP A 234 -14.58 1.06 -10.95
C ASP A 234 -14.92 1.90 -12.18
N LEU A 235 -13.94 2.09 -13.06
CA LEU A 235 -14.09 2.80 -14.32
C LEU A 235 -14.51 1.89 -15.49
N ASN A 236 -14.51 0.56 -15.33
CA ASN A 236 -14.89 -0.36 -16.41
C ASN A 236 -16.29 -0.11 -16.99
N PRO A 237 -17.31 0.30 -16.21
CA PRO A 237 -18.62 0.66 -16.76
C PRO A 237 -18.61 1.96 -17.59
N PHE A 238 -17.52 2.73 -17.57
CA PHE A 238 -17.40 4.07 -18.14
C PHE A 238 -16.19 4.14 -19.10
N PRO A 239 -16.27 3.49 -20.27
CA PRO A 239 -15.12 3.34 -21.18
C PRO A 239 -14.50 4.68 -21.60
N ASP A 240 -15.30 5.73 -21.84
CA ASP A 240 -14.78 7.05 -22.22
C ASP A 240 -13.91 7.67 -21.10
N ILE A 241 -14.32 7.51 -19.84
CA ILE A 241 -13.56 7.97 -18.67
C ILE A 241 -12.32 7.10 -18.43
N GLN A 242 -12.44 5.79 -18.68
CA GLN A 242 -11.32 4.86 -18.61
C GLN A 242 -10.25 5.19 -19.65
N ASP A 243 -10.66 5.55 -20.88
CA ASP A 243 -9.77 5.98 -21.95
C ASP A 243 -9.06 7.29 -21.60
N ILE A 244 -9.77 8.27 -21.03
CA ILE A 244 -9.18 9.51 -20.51
C ILE A 244 -8.15 9.20 -19.41
N ASN A 245 -8.49 8.35 -18.43
CA ASN A 245 -7.56 7.97 -17.36
C ASN A 245 -6.31 7.26 -17.89
N THR A 246 -6.47 6.38 -18.88
CA THR A 246 -5.36 5.70 -19.55
C THR A 246 -4.48 6.70 -20.29
N HIS A 247 -5.08 7.61 -21.06
CA HIS A 247 -4.35 8.64 -21.79
C HIS A 247 -3.55 9.57 -20.86
N MET A 248 -4.15 10.02 -19.76
CA MET A 248 -3.45 10.79 -18.72
C MET A 248 -2.27 10.01 -18.11
N THR A 249 -2.44 8.70 -17.89
CA THR A 249 -1.38 7.83 -17.35
C THR A 249 -0.23 7.68 -18.35
N ASP A 250 -0.53 7.52 -19.64
CA ASP A 250 0.48 7.43 -20.70
C ASP A 250 1.31 8.72 -20.83
N ILE A 251 0.65 9.89 -20.75
CA ILE A 251 1.34 11.19 -20.74
C ILE A 251 2.31 11.27 -19.55
N GLN A 252 1.86 10.91 -18.35
CA GLN A 252 2.69 10.93 -17.14
C GLN A 252 3.88 9.97 -17.25
N ALA A 253 3.64 8.73 -17.67
CA ALA A 253 4.68 7.71 -17.83
C ALA A 253 5.73 8.10 -18.87
N ARG A 254 5.34 8.90 -19.87
CA ARG A 254 6.24 9.39 -20.91
C ARG A 254 7.00 10.64 -20.49
N ASP A 255 6.31 11.64 -19.93
CA ASP A 255 6.86 12.99 -19.79
C ASP A 255 7.48 13.28 -18.45
N LEU A 256 7.00 12.67 -17.36
CA LEU A 256 7.62 12.88 -16.05
C LEU A 256 9.07 12.35 -16.02
N PRO A 257 9.38 11.14 -16.55
CA PRO A 257 10.77 10.72 -16.71
C PRO A 257 11.60 11.68 -17.56
N ARG A 258 11.03 12.23 -18.64
CA ARG A 258 11.73 13.19 -19.51
C ARG A 258 12.01 14.50 -18.78
N ALA A 259 11.08 15.00 -17.97
CA ALA A 259 11.29 16.19 -17.15
C ALA A 259 12.40 15.94 -16.11
N ILE A 260 12.41 14.78 -15.46
CA ILE A 260 13.47 14.40 -14.51
C ILE A 260 14.85 14.33 -15.20
N MET A 261 14.93 13.78 -16.41
CA MET A 261 16.19 13.63 -17.14
C MET A 261 16.63 14.88 -17.93
N ALA A 262 15.73 15.85 -18.17
CA ALA A 262 16.00 17.05 -18.95
C ALA A 262 17.20 17.83 -18.37
N ALA A 263 17.95 18.53 -19.22
CA ALA A 263 19.00 19.41 -18.69
C ALA A 263 18.39 20.42 -17.70
N PRO A 264 19.10 20.84 -16.63
CA PRO A 264 18.51 21.72 -15.62
C PRO A 264 17.93 23.03 -16.18
N GLY A 265 18.51 23.57 -17.25
CA GLY A 265 18.00 24.77 -17.94
C GLY A 265 16.81 24.53 -18.88
N GLU A 266 16.45 23.27 -19.13
CA GLU A 266 15.34 22.86 -20.00
C GLU A 266 14.14 22.34 -19.20
N PHE A 267 14.29 22.10 -17.89
CA PHE A 267 13.25 21.53 -17.03
C PHE A 267 11.92 22.28 -17.14
N ASP A 268 11.93 23.61 -17.03
CA ASP A 268 10.71 24.41 -17.08
C ASP A 268 9.98 24.26 -18.42
N ALA A 269 10.70 24.24 -19.54
CA ALA A 269 10.10 24.06 -20.85
C ALA A 269 9.46 22.67 -21.02
N VAL A 270 10.12 21.61 -20.53
CA VAL A 270 9.58 20.25 -20.57
C VAL A 270 8.37 20.11 -19.63
N TRP A 271 8.44 20.70 -18.43
CA TRP A 271 7.33 20.71 -17.48
C TRP A 271 6.11 21.44 -18.01
N ASP A 272 6.29 22.63 -18.57
CA ASP A 272 5.19 23.44 -19.09
C ASP A 272 4.51 22.74 -20.29
N ALA A 273 5.28 22.05 -21.13
CA ALA A 273 4.73 21.21 -22.20
C ALA A 273 3.92 20.04 -21.65
N PHE A 274 4.41 19.35 -20.61
CA PHE A 274 3.68 18.29 -19.92
C PHE A 274 2.35 18.78 -19.33
N VAL A 275 2.35 19.94 -18.66
CA VAL A 275 1.12 20.53 -18.08
C VAL A 275 0.10 20.80 -19.17
N VAL A 276 0.50 21.43 -20.28
CA VAL A 276 -0.40 21.72 -21.41
C VAL A 276 -0.95 20.43 -22.03
N GLU A 277 -0.11 19.41 -22.20
CA GLU A 277 -0.58 18.14 -22.77
C GLU A 277 -1.55 17.43 -21.84
N LEU A 278 -1.26 17.37 -20.54
CA LEU A 278 -2.16 16.77 -19.56
C LEU A 278 -3.48 17.54 -19.44
N ASP A 279 -3.46 18.87 -19.44
CA ASP A 279 -4.68 19.70 -19.42
C ASP A 279 -5.61 19.40 -20.61
N ASN A 280 -5.01 19.09 -21.77
CA ASN A 280 -5.75 18.74 -23.00
C ASN A 280 -6.16 17.26 -23.07
N ALA A 281 -5.78 16.43 -22.09
CA ALA A 281 -6.06 14.99 -22.06
C ALA A 281 -7.47 14.64 -21.55
N GLY A 282 -8.33 15.63 -21.31
CA GLY A 282 -9.66 15.42 -20.72
C GLY A 282 -9.67 15.46 -19.19
N VAL A 283 -8.66 16.05 -18.55
CA VAL A 283 -8.56 16.15 -17.07
C VAL A 283 -9.83 16.73 -16.45
N GLN A 284 -10.41 17.78 -17.03
CA GLN A 284 -11.62 18.40 -16.49
C GLN A 284 -12.81 17.44 -16.51
N GLU A 285 -13.00 16.70 -17.60
CA GLU A 285 -14.08 15.71 -17.72
C GLU A 285 -13.91 14.58 -16.69
N TYR A 286 -12.68 14.11 -16.50
CA TYR A 286 -12.35 13.14 -15.47
C TYR A 286 -12.62 13.67 -14.05
N GLU A 287 -12.17 14.89 -13.74
CA GLU A 287 -12.38 15.52 -12.43
C GLU A 287 -13.87 15.70 -12.12
N GLU A 288 -14.66 16.17 -13.08
CA GLU A 288 -16.12 16.35 -12.95
C GLU A 288 -16.84 15.01 -12.76
N PHE A 289 -16.44 13.97 -13.50
CA PHE A 289 -16.97 12.62 -13.33
C PHE A 289 -16.66 12.07 -11.93
N MET A 290 -15.40 12.13 -11.51
CA MET A 290 -14.99 11.63 -10.19
C MET A 290 -15.73 12.36 -9.06
N GLN A 291 -15.83 13.70 -9.15
CA GLN A 291 -16.59 14.51 -8.20
C GLN A 291 -18.05 14.04 -8.10
N LYS A 292 -18.70 13.81 -9.25
CA LYS A 292 -20.08 13.33 -9.28
C LYS A 292 -20.22 11.97 -8.60
N ILE A 293 -19.40 10.98 -8.96
CA ILE A 293 -19.49 9.63 -8.38
C ILE A 293 -19.21 9.65 -6.89
N ILE A 294 -18.23 10.43 -6.43
CA ILE A 294 -17.93 10.61 -5.01
C ILE A 294 -19.15 11.16 -4.24
N LEU A 295 -19.85 12.16 -4.79
CA LEU A 295 -21.04 12.70 -4.15
C LEU A 295 -22.17 11.66 -4.08
N GLU A 296 -22.42 10.93 -5.17
CA GLU A 296 -23.44 9.87 -5.21
C GLU A 296 -23.15 8.71 -4.25
N LEU A 297 -21.88 8.34 -4.07
CA LEU A 297 -21.47 7.32 -3.09
C LEU A 297 -21.68 7.79 -1.65
N ASN A 298 -21.35 9.04 -1.37
CA ASN A 298 -21.55 9.62 -0.04
C ASN A 298 -23.03 9.72 0.34
N GLU A 299 -23.91 10.05 -0.59
CA GLU A 299 -25.38 10.06 -0.36
C GLU A 299 -25.95 8.67 -0.03
N LYS A 300 -25.35 7.59 -0.56
CA LYS A 300 -25.76 6.21 -0.25
C LYS A 300 -25.30 5.73 1.13
N LEU A 301 -24.24 6.35 1.66
CA LEU A 301 -23.64 6.01 2.95
C LEU A 301 -24.23 6.82 4.11
N SER A 302 -24.89 7.95 3.83
CA SER A 302 -25.61 8.81 4.79
C SER A 302 -27.04 8.35 5.06
#